data_AF-A0A090V8L2-F1
#
_entry.id   AF-A0A090V8L2-F1
#
_cell.length_a   1.000
_cell.length_b   1.000
_cell.length_c   1.000
_cell.angle_alpha   90.00
_cell.angle_beta   90.00
_cell.angle_gamma   90.00
#
_symmetry.space_group_name_H-M   'P 1'
#
loop_
_entity.id
_entity.type
_entity.pdbx_description
1 polymer ?
#
loop_
_entity_poly.entity_id
_entity_poly.type
_entity_poly.pdbx_seq_one_letter_code
_entity_poly.pdbx_strand_id
1 'polypeptide(L)'
;MKVLVIGAGNMGLTYAQGMSKSRLLKKRNIMVLDKSEEKLEELNQISHFDAFKELEDCVPKADIIFIAVKPYHAEGVFKASTNW
;
A
#
# COMPACT_ATOMS: atom_id res chain seq x y z
N MET A 1 -9.51 4.14 -10.09
CA MET A 1 -9.40 3.18 -8.99
C MET A 1 -7.99 3.21 -8.44
N LYS A 2 -7.81 3.80 -7.26
CA LYS A 2 -6.57 3.84 -6.47
C LYS A 2 -6.60 2.69 -5.47
N VAL A 3 -5.63 1.80 -5.55
CA VAL A 3 -5.46 0.67 -4.65
C VAL A 3 -4.35 1.01 -3.67
N LEU A 4 -4.64 0.91 -2.38
CA LEU A 4 -3.65 1.03 -1.31
C LEU A 4 -3.30 -0.36 -0.80
N VAL A 5 -2.01 -0.70 -0.76
CA VAL A 5 -1.51 -1.90 -0.11
C VAL A 5 -0.86 -1.50 1.22
N ILE A 6 -1.43 -1.94 2.34
CA ILE A 6 -0.88 -1.68 3.68
C ILE A 6 0.02 -2.86 4.09
N GLY A 7 1.31 -2.61 4.19
CA GLY A 7 2.36 -3.59 4.42
C GLY A 7 3.11 -3.93 3.14
N ALA A 8 4.38 -3.53 3.05
CA ALA A 8 5.29 -3.79 1.94
C ALA A 8 6.26 -4.96 2.23
N GLY A 9 5.81 -5.95 3.00
CA GLY A 9 6.48 -7.24 3.07
C GLY A 9 6.40 -7.98 1.73
N ASN A 10 7.05 -9.14 1.64
CA ASN A 10 7.10 -9.94 0.40
C ASN A 10 5.73 -10.12 -0.28
N MET A 11 4.69 -10.44 0.50
CA MET A 11 3.34 -10.64 -0.05
C MET A 11 2.72 -9.34 -0.56
N GLY A 12 2.77 -8.26 0.22
CA GLY A 12 2.22 -6.97 -0.19
C GLY A 12 2.88 -6.43 -1.45
N LEU A 13 4.21 -6.52 -1.53
CA LEU A 13 4.97 -6.16 -2.74
C LEU A 13 4.61 -7.04 -3.94
N THR A 14 4.50 -8.36 -3.75
CA THR A 14 4.13 -9.27 -4.84
C THR A 14 2.77 -8.91 -5.43
N TYR A 15 1.78 -8.61 -4.57
CA TYR A 15 0.48 -8.16 -5.02
C TYR A 15 0.55 -6.80 -5.71
N ALA A 16 1.23 -5.81 -5.10
CA ALA A 16 1.38 -4.49 -5.69
C ALA A 16 2.02 -4.55 -7.09
N GLN A 17 3.07 -5.36 -7.26
CA GLN A 17 3.75 -5.57 -8.54
C GLN A 17 2.91 -6.34 -9.56
N GLY A 18 2.15 -7.34 -9.12
CA GLY A 18 1.21 -8.04 -9.98
C GLY A 18 0.11 -7.10 -10.49
N MET A 19 -0.43 -6.28 -9.59
CA MET A 19 -1.46 -5.29 -9.90
C MET A 19 -0.96 -4.17 -10.82
N SER A 20 0.29 -3.71 -10.66
CA SER A 20 0.86 -2.65 -11.50
C SER A 20 1.04 -3.05 -12.97
N LYS A 21 1.10 -4.36 -13.25
CA LYS A 21 1.15 -4.92 -14.62
C LYS A 21 -0.23 -5.08 -15.25
N SER A 22 -1.32 -4.95 -14.48
CA SER A 22 -2.69 -5.10 -14.98
C SER A 22 -3.09 -3.95 -15.90
N ARG A 23 -3.73 -4.25 -17.03
CA ARG A 23 -4.31 -3.21 -17.91
C ARG A 23 -5.47 -2.45 -17.27
N LEU A 24 -6.08 -3.01 -16.23
CA LEU A 24 -7.20 -2.40 -15.51
C LEU A 24 -6.74 -1.27 -14.58
N LEU A 25 -5.49 -1.34 -14.11
CA LEU A 25 -4.90 -0.38 -13.20
C LEU A 25 -3.86 0.43 -13.99
N LYS A 26 -4.16 1.72 -14.23
CA LYS A 26 -3.21 2.62 -14.89
C LYS A 26 -1.93 2.70 -14.05
N LYS A 27 -0.78 2.94 -14.71
CA LYS A 27 0.60 2.92 -14.15
C LYS A 27 0.88 3.74 -12.87
N ARG A 28 -0.09 4.43 -12.27
CA ARG A 28 0.07 5.29 -11.07
C ARG A 28 -1.10 5.20 -10.10
N ASN A 29 -1.69 4.01 -10.01
CA ASN A 29 -2.87 3.78 -9.20
C ASN A 29 -2.60 2.86 -8.02
N ILE A 30 -1.34 2.48 -7.77
CA ILE A 30 -0.95 1.62 -6.68
C ILE A 30 -0.18 2.44 -5.66
N MET A 31 -0.78 2.62 -4.49
CA MET A 31 -0.18 3.23 -3.32
C MET A 31 0.29 2.11 -2.39
N VAL A 32 1.43 2.27 -1.76
CA VAL A 32 1.97 1.29 -0.81
C VAL A 32 2.31 1.99 0.48
N LEU A 33 1.82 1.46 1.61
CA LEU A 33 2.15 1.96 2.93
C LEU A 33 3.03 0.98 3.69
N ASP A 34 4.14 1.45 4.23
CA ASP A 34 4.97 0.70 5.17
C ASP A 34 5.62 1.65 6.18
N LYS A 35 5.97 1.12 7.36
CA LYS A 35 6.64 1.88 8.42
C LYS A 35 8.18 1.82 8.31
N SER A 36 8.71 0.85 7.58
CA SER A 36 10.15 0.66 7.39
C SER A 36 10.69 1.69 6.40
N GLU A 37 11.63 2.53 6.86
CA GLU A 37 12.29 3.53 6.01
C GLU A 37 13.05 2.87 4.85
N GLU A 38 13.74 1.77 5.10
CA GLU A 38 14.40 0.96 4.06
C GLU A 38 13.41 0.53 2.97
N LYS A 39 12.21 0.09 3.35
CA LYS A 39 11.20 -0.33 2.36
C LYS A 39 10.62 0.85 1.58
N LEU A 40 10.43 1.99 2.23
CA LEU A 40 9.98 3.20 1.57
C LEU A 40 11.01 3.69 0.55
N GLU A 41 12.31 3.63 0.87
CA GLU A 41 13.39 3.95 -0.06
C GLU A 41 13.38 3.02 -1.28
N GLU A 42 13.30 1.70 -1.07
CA GLU A 42 13.18 0.72 -2.16
C GLU A 42 11.96 1.01 -3.06
N LEU A 43 10.81 1.29 -2.46
CA LEU A 43 9.56 1.55 -3.16
C LEU A 43 9.62 2.85 -3.98
N ASN A 44 10.26 3.89 -3.45
CA ASN A 44 10.42 5.18 -4.14
C ASN A 44 11.27 5.08 -5.41
N GLN A 45 12.11 4.05 -5.54
CA GLN A 45 12.84 3.78 -6.79
C GLN A 45 11.94 3.16 -7.88
N ILE A 46 10.74 2.68 -7.53
CA ILE A 46 9.82 2.03 -8.45
C ILE A 46 8.79 3.06 -8.97
N SER A 47 8.99 3.52 -10.20
CA SER A 47 8.24 4.62 -10.84
C SER A 47 6.70 4.52 -10.93
N HIS A 48 6.12 3.39 -10.54
CA HIS A 48 4.69 3.12 -10.59
C HIS A 48 4.05 2.87 -9.21
N PHE A 49 4.82 3.06 -8.14
CA PHE A 49 4.31 3.07 -6.76
C PHE A 49 4.42 4.46 -6.16
N ASP A 50 3.38 4.85 -5.42
CA ASP A 50 3.42 5.98 -4.51
C ASP A 50 3.58 5.41 -3.09
N ALA A 51 4.74 5.63 -2.46
CA ALA A 51 5.03 5.12 -1.13
C ALA A 51 4.59 6.12 -0.04
N PHE A 52 3.97 5.61 1.01
CA PHE A 52 3.47 6.41 2.15
C PHE A 52 3.92 5.80 3.47
N LYS A 53 4.20 6.65 4.45
CA LYS A 53 4.54 6.24 5.82
C LYS A 53 3.32 6.27 6.74
N GLU A 54 2.48 7.29 6.57
CA GLU A 54 1.33 7.58 7.43
C GLU A 54 0.01 7.27 6.73
N LEU A 55 -0.98 6.80 7.49
CA LEU A 55 -2.27 6.33 6.95
C LEU A 55 -3.10 7.51 6.40
N GLU A 56 -3.02 8.65 7.07
CA GLU A 56 -3.75 9.89 6.79
C GLU A 56 -3.41 10.41 5.38
N ASP A 57 -2.20 10.13 4.90
CA ASP A 57 -1.75 10.57 3.58
C ASP A 57 -2.28 9.69 2.44
N CYS A 58 -2.74 8.47 2.70
CA CYS A 58 -3.09 7.51 1.64
C CYS A 58 -4.49 6.90 1.74
N VAL A 59 -5.00 6.68 2.96
CA VAL A 59 -6.31 6.05 3.18
C VAL A 59 -7.45 6.89 2.58
N PRO A 60 -7.52 8.23 2.76
CA PRO A 60 -8.58 9.04 2.16
C PRO A 60 -8.57 9.03 0.61
N LYS A 61 -7.43 8.67 0.02
CA LYS A 61 -7.23 8.63 -1.44
C LYS A 61 -7.56 7.26 -2.02
N ALA A 62 -7.73 6.22 -1.21
CA ALA A 62 -7.87 4.84 -1.67
C ALA A 62 -9.32 4.48 -1.96
N ASP A 63 -9.56 3.87 -3.13
CA ASP A 63 -10.85 3.26 -3.46
C ASP A 63 -10.94 1.82 -2.93
N ILE A 64 -9.79 1.14 -2.86
CA ILE A 64 -9.64 -0.22 -2.34
C ILE A 64 -8.41 -0.25 -1.44
N ILE A 65 -8.55 -0.85 -0.25
CA ILE A 65 -7.45 -1.07 0.68
C ILE A 65 -7.19 -2.57 0.81
N PHE A 66 -5.96 -2.97 0.53
CA PHE A 66 -5.47 -4.33 0.65
C PHE A 66 -4.57 -4.43 1.89
N ILE A 67 -5.06 -5.10 2.93
CA ILE A 67 -4.32 -5.27 4.19
C ILE A 67 -3.39 -6.48 4.06
N ALA A 68 -2.10 -6.22 3.87
CA ALA A 68 -1.04 -7.21 3.66
C ALA A 68 -0.05 -7.28 4.85
N VAL A 69 -0.54 -7.07 6.07
CA VAL A 69 0.25 -7.17 7.31
C VAL A 69 0.14 -8.56 7.94
N LYS A 70 0.98 -8.83 8.95
CA LYS A 70 0.87 -10.06 9.75
C LYS A 70 -0.46 -10.08 10.54
N PRO A 71 -1.05 -11.26 10.82
CA PRO A 71 -2.37 -11.37 11.43
C PRO A 71 -2.55 -10.57 12.73
N TYR A 72 -1.53 -10.57 13.60
CA TYR A 72 -1.57 -9.85 14.88
C TYR A 72 -1.53 -8.31 14.75
N HIS A 73 -1.20 -7.77 13.57
CA HIS A 73 -1.31 -6.34 13.28
C HIS A 73 -2.63 -5.97 12.59
N ALA A 74 -3.37 -6.93 12.05
CA ALA A 74 -4.50 -6.68 11.16
C ALA A 74 -5.62 -5.89 11.85
N GLU A 75 -5.98 -6.27 13.08
CA GLU A 75 -7.04 -5.58 13.83
C GLU A 75 -6.68 -4.11 14.12
N GLY A 76 -5.44 -3.85 14.52
CA GLY A 76 -4.96 -2.49 14.77
C GLY A 76 -4.96 -1.62 13.52
N VAL A 77 -4.49 -2.17 12.40
CA VAL A 77 -4.52 -1.50 11.09
C VAL A 77 -5.95 -1.22 10.65
N PHE A 78 -6.86 -2.19 10.81
CA PHE A 78 -8.25 -2.04 10.41
C PHE A 78 -8.93 -0.90 11.18
N LYS A 79 -8.78 -0.84 12.51
CA LYS A 79 -9.32 0.25 13.34
C LYS A 79 -8.73 1.61 12.98
N ALA A 80 -7.42 1.69 12.73
CA ALA A 80 -6.76 2.93 12.33
C ALA A 80 -7.23 3.41 10.94
N SER A 81 -7.47 2.48 10.01
CA SER A 81 -7.88 2.77 8.64
C SER A 81 -9.36 3.18 8.50
N THR A 82 -10.14 3.16 9.58
CA THR A 82 -11.54 3.62 9.59
C THR A 82 -11.75 4.92 10.38
N ASN A 83 -10.74 5.40 11.08
CA ASN A 83 -10.82 6.54 12.00
C ASN A 83 -9.90 7.72 11.59
N TRP A 84 -9.66 7.87 10.28
CA TRP A 84 -8.82 8.93 9.69
C TRP A 84 -9.58 10.24 9.48
#